data_AF-A0A496ZAB5-F1
#
_entry.id   AF-A0A496ZAB5-F1
#
_cell.length_a   1.000
_cell.length_b   1.000
_cell.length_c   1.000
_cell.angle_alpha   90.00
_cell.angle_beta   90.00
_cell.angle_gamma   90.00
#
_symmetry.space_group_name_H-M   'P 1'
#
loop_
_entity.id
_entity.type
_entity.pdbx_description
1 polymer ?
#
loop_
_entity_poly.entity_id
_entity_poly.type
_entity_poly.pdbx_seq_one_letter_code
_entity_poly.pdbx_strand_id
1 'polypeptide(L)'
;MKKRYSGHYCRICSTIQPNEKFSGKGHRDHICKECARKPKAAIVEIDTRAEIFGYLKQQHISNKNVKRLKLLAESGNEKIAELAIIVLEVAKVKPYKKRRLKVLARERRDLLDKLDKTGLILAHHI
;
A
#
# COMPACT_ATOMS: atom_id res chain seq x y z
N MET A 1 33.92 1.32 -5.24
CA MET A 1 33.20 0.84 -6.44
C MET A 1 31.74 0.56 -6.07
N LYS A 2 30.75 1.20 -6.69
CA LYS A 2 29.32 0.89 -6.44
C LYS A 2 29.02 -0.48 -7.05
N LYS A 3 28.64 -1.48 -6.23
CA LYS A 3 28.17 -2.78 -6.74
C LYS A 3 26.96 -2.53 -7.66
N ARG A 4 27.12 -2.83 -8.95
CA ARG A 4 26.00 -2.88 -9.90
C ARG A 4 25.22 -4.15 -9.58
N TYR A 5 24.13 -4.04 -8.84
CA TYR A 5 23.21 -5.16 -8.68
C TYR A 5 22.53 -5.40 -10.03
N SER A 6 22.82 -6.54 -10.66
CA SER A 6 22.11 -7.02 -11.86
C SER A 6 20.82 -7.70 -11.41
N GLY A 7 19.70 -6.98 -11.45
CA GLY A 7 18.40 -7.51 -11.07
C GLY A 7 17.28 -6.49 -11.25
N HIS A 8 16.05 -6.98 -11.23
CA HIS A 8 14.85 -6.15 -11.27
C HIS A 8 14.07 -6.25 -9.95
N TYR A 9 13.44 -5.16 -9.54
CA TYR A 9 12.54 -5.15 -8.40
C TYR A 9 11.20 -5.80 -8.76
N CYS A 10 10.78 -6.78 -7.98
CA CYS A 10 9.44 -7.34 -8.10
C CYS A 10 8.46 -6.63 -7.16
N ARG A 11 7.36 -6.09 -7.70
CA ARG A 11 6.36 -5.35 -6.91
C ARG A 11 5.46 -6.20 -6.02
N ILE A 12 5.43 -7.52 -6.24
CA ILE A 12 4.56 -8.45 -5.48
C ILE A 12 5.26 -9.01 -4.25
N CYS A 13 6.52 -9.44 -4.37
CA CYS A 13 7.31 -9.89 -3.22
C CYS A 13 8.21 -8.80 -2.64
N SER A 14 8.21 -7.60 -3.22
CA SER A 14 8.98 -6.43 -2.76
C SER A 14 10.48 -6.68 -2.60
N THR A 15 11.06 -7.57 -3.41
CA THR A 15 12.49 -7.89 -3.40
C THR A 15 13.13 -7.69 -4.77
N ILE A 16 14.42 -7.35 -4.78
CA ILE A 16 15.22 -7.36 -6.01
C ILE A 16 15.53 -8.81 -6.34
N GLN A 17 15.11 -9.26 -7.51
CA GLN A 17 15.36 -10.61 -8.02
C GLN A 17 16.32 -10.52 -9.22
N PRO A 18 17.15 -11.56 -9.45
CA PRO A 18 18.04 -11.61 -10.60
C PRO A 18 17.25 -11.64 -11.92
N ASN A 19 17.90 -11.24 -13.02
CA ASN A 19 17.25 -11.06 -14.33
C ASN A 19 16.59 -12.35 -14.83
N GLU A 20 17.18 -13.52 -14.57
CA GLU A 20 16.67 -14.83 -14.98
C GLU A 20 15.31 -15.17 -14.36
N LYS A 21 14.95 -14.51 -13.24
CA LYS A 21 13.65 -14.65 -12.59
C LYS A 21 12.56 -13.77 -13.19
N PHE A 22 12.85 -13.00 -14.24
CA PHE A 22 11.85 -12.25 -15.00
C PHE A 22 11.75 -12.79 -16.44
N SER A 23 10.57 -12.69 -17.04
CA SER A 23 10.37 -13.05 -18.45
C SER A 23 9.06 -12.48 -19.00
N GLY A 24 9.02 -12.20 -20.31
CA GLY A 24 7.80 -11.89 -21.04
C GLY A 24 6.94 -10.79 -20.40
N LYS A 25 5.63 -11.06 -20.27
CA LYS A 25 4.65 -10.11 -19.70
C LYS A 25 4.99 -9.74 -18.25
N GLY A 26 5.34 -10.72 -17.41
CA GLY A 26 5.70 -10.47 -16.01
C GLY A 26 6.89 -9.52 -15.85
N HIS A 27 7.88 -9.59 -16.74
CA HIS A 27 9.00 -8.64 -16.73
C HIS A 27 8.52 -7.19 -16.93
N ARG A 28 7.68 -6.94 -17.94
CA ARG A 28 7.13 -5.60 -18.22
C ARG A 28 6.28 -5.07 -17.07
N ASP A 29 5.60 -5.96 -16.35
CA ASP A 29 4.76 -5.62 -15.21
C ASP A 29 5.52 -5.59 -13.87
N HIS A 30 6.85 -5.79 -13.88
CA HIS A 30 7.69 -5.86 -12.69
C HIS A 30 7.26 -6.98 -11.72
N ILE A 31 6.90 -8.13 -12.27
CA ILE A 31 6.50 -9.35 -11.54
C ILE A 31 7.47 -10.48 -11.90
N CYS A 32 8.14 -11.07 -10.89
CA CYS A 32 9.00 -12.22 -11.11
C CYS A 32 8.18 -13.47 -11.47
N LYS A 33 8.80 -14.47 -12.10
CA LYS A 33 8.19 -15.72 -12.55
C LYS A 33 7.41 -16.43 -11.43
N GLU A 34 7.95 -16.45 -10.21
CA GLU A 34 7.31 -17.06 -9.05
C GLU A 34 6.02 -16.34 -8.66
N CYS A 35 6.05 -14.99 -8.61
CA CYS A 35 4.87 -14.20 -8.28
C CYS A 35 3.83 -14.20 -9.40
N ALA A 36 4.27 -14.30 -10.66
CA ALA A 36 3.37 -14.38 -11.81
C ALA A 36 2.52 -15.65 -11.84
N ARG A 37 2.91 -16.70 -11.09
CA ARG A 37 2.13 -17.94 -10.93
C ARG A 37 1.01 -17.82 -9.89
N LYS A 38 0.96 -16.75 -9.10
CA LYS A 38 -0.11 -16.55 -8.11
C LYS A 38 -1.45 -16.31 -8.82
N PRO A 39 -2.59 -16.66 -8.19
CA PRO A 39 -3.90 -16.29 -8.71
C PRO A 39 -4.01 -14.78 -8.93
N LYS A 40 -4.69 -14.37 -10.00
CA LYS A 40 -4.88 -12.94 -10.32
C LYS A 40 -5.50 -12.17 -9.16
N ALA A 41 -6.48 -12.76 -8.47
CA ALA A 41 -7.11 -12.14 -7.30
C ALA A 41 -6.11 -11.83 -6.18
N ALA A 42 -5.15 -12.73 -5.92
CA ALA A 42 -4.12 -12.53 -4.91
C ALA A 42 -3.14 -11.41 -5.30
N ILE A 43 -2.77 -11.32 -6.59
CA ILE A 43 -1.93 -10.23 -7.11
C ILE A 43 -2.66 -8.90 -6.96
N VAL A 44 -3.94 -8.83 -7.34
CA VAL A 44 -4.77 -7.63 -7.20
C VAL A 44 -4.91 -7.22 -5.74
N GLU A 45 -5.10 -8.16 -4.81
CA GLU A 45 -5.15 -7.86 -3.38
C GLU A 45 -3.83 -7.25 -2.87
N ILE A 46 -2.69 -7.85 -3.24
CA ILE A 46 -1.36 -7.33 -2.86
C ILE A 46 -1.16 -5.91 -3.41
N ASP A 47 -1.49 -5.69 -4.68
CA ASP A 47 -1.35 -4.39 -5.32
C ASP A 47 -2.26 -3.33 -4.69
N THR A 48 -3.52 -3.69 -4.45
CA THR A 48 -4.51 -2.78 -3.85
C THR A 48 -4.14 -2.44 -2.42
N ARG A 49 -3.61 -3.41 -1.66
CA ARG A 49 -3.06 -3.17 -0.33
C ARG A 49 -1.88 -2.20 -0.41
N ALA A 50 -0.94 -2.41 -1.32
CA ALA A 50 0.21 -1.52 -1.51
C ALA A 50 -0.23 -0.10 -1.93
N GLU A 51 -1.25 0.02 -2.77
CA GLU A 51 -1.89 1.28 -3.16
C GLU A 51 -2.40 2.06 -1.93
N ILE A 52 -3.21 1.40 -1.08
CA ILE A 52 -3.76 2.00 0.15
C ILE A 52 -2.64 2.45 1.10
N PHE A 53 -1.63 1.62 1.31
CA PHE A 53 -0.46 1.95 2.13
C PHE A 53 0.31 3.14 1.56
N GLY A 54 0.41 3.22 0.23
CA GLY A 54 1.03 4.33 -0.49
C GLY A 54 0.36 5.68 -0.22
N TYR A 55 -0.95 5.72 0.00
CA TYR A 55 -1.66 6.97 0.32
C TYR A 55 -1.21 7.59 1.63
N LEU A 56 -0.88 6.79 2.65
CA LEU A 56 -0.36 7.30 3.92
C LEU A 56 1.05 7.91 3.79
N LYS A 57 1.82 7.52 2.77
CA LYS A 57 3.15 8.07 2.51
C LYS A 57 3.11 9.45 1.86
N GLN A 58 2.01 9.77 1.17
CA GLN A 58 1.87 11.04 0.46
C GLN A 58 1.79 12.21 1.44
N GLN A 59 2.37 13.35 1.03
CA GLN A 59 2.30 14.59 1.79
C GLN A 59 0.86 15.04 2.03
N HIS A 60 -0.03 14.77 1.08
CA HIS A 60 -1.45 15.07 1.13
C HIS A 60 -2.24 13.92 0.48
N ILE A 61 -3.19 13.34 1.21
CA ILE A 61 -4.13 12.38 0.64
C ILE A 61 -5.12 13.16 -0.23
N SER A 62 -4.93 13.08 -1.55
CA SER A 62 -5.70 13.90 -2.49
C SER A 62 -7.18 13.51 -2.55
N ASN A 63 -8.03 14.42 -3.06
CA ASN A 63 -9.45 14.13 -3.31
C ASN A 63 -9.66 12.93 -4.26
N LYS A 64 -8.74 12.71 -5.20
CA LYS A 64 -8.75 11.53 -6.07
C LYS A 64 -8.54 10.25 -5.25
N ASN A 65 -7.57 10.26 -4.33
CA ASN A 65 -7.31 9.12 -3.44
C ASN A 65 -8.51 8.88 -2.52
N VAL A 66 -9.15 9.94 -2.00
CA VAL A 66 -10.37 9.83 -1.18
C VAL A 66 -11.51 9.17 -1.96
N LYS A 67 -11.75 9.58 -3.22
CA LYS A 67 -12.74 8.93 -4.09
C LYS A 67 -12.41 7.45 -4.31
N ARG A 68 -11.13 7.15 -4.56
CA ARG A 68 -10.65 5.77 -4.74
C ARG A 68 -10.83 4.93 -3.47
N LEU A 69 -10.53 5.48 -2.30
CA LEU A 69 -10.73 4.81 -1.01
C LEU A 69 -12.20 4.51 -0.73
N LYS A 70 -13.13 5.39 -1.10
CA LYS A 70 -14.57 5.12 -0.98
C LYS A 70 -14.99 3.91 -1.82
N LEU A 71 -14.54 3.82 -3.06
CA LEU A 71 -14.81 2.66 -3.92
C LEU A 71 -14.21 1.37 -3.34
N LEU A 72 -13.02 1.44 -2.76
CA LEU A 72 -12.37 0.26 -2.14
C LEU A 72 -13.04 -0.16 -0.83
N ALA A 73 -13.62 0.78 -0.08
CA ALA A 73 -14.38 0.51 1.13
C ALA A 73 -15.65 -0.31 0.86
N GLU A 74 -16.19 -0.22 -0.36
CA GLU A 74 -17.37 -0.97 -0.82
C GLU A 74 -16.99 -2.27 -1.56
N SER A 75 -15.70 -2.63 -1.58
CA SER A 75 -15.25 -3.85 -2.26
C SER A 75 -15.66 -5.12 -1.49
N GLY A 76 -15.94 -6.20 -2.21
CA GLY A 76 -16.25 -7.51 -1.60
C GLY A 76 -15.06 -8.22 -0.94
N ASN A 77 -13.88 -7.59 -0.92
CA ASN A 77 -12.73 -8.11 -0.18
C ASN A 77 -12.66 -7.40 1.18
N GLU A 78 -13.08 -8.10 2.23
CA GLU A 78 -13.21 -7.54 3.59
C GLU A 78 -11.91 -6.88 4.09
N LYS A 79 -10.75 -7.48 3.80
CA LYS A 79 -9.45 -6.92 4.22
C LYS A 79 -9.14 -5.60 3.51
N ILE A 80 -9.44 -5.51 2.22
CA ILE A 80 -9.24 -4.29 1.45
C ILE A 80 -10.23 -3.21 1.89
N ALA A 81 -11.49 -3.59 2.09
CA ALA A 81 -12.53 -2.68 2.57
C ALA A 81 -12.15 -2.09 3.93
N GLU A 82 -11.74 -2.91 4.89
CA GLU A 82 -11.31 -2.47 6.23
C GLU A 82 -10.16 -1.46 6.16
N LEU A 83 -9.09 -1.79 5.41
CA LEU A 83 -7.94 -0.91 5.25
C LEU A 83 -8.32 0.42 4.59
N ALA A 84 -9.19 0.37 3.57
CA ALA A 84 -9.65 1.55 2.87
C ALA A 84 -10.49 2.48 3.77
N ILE A 85 -11.37 1.91 4.59
CA ILE A 85 -12.17 2.66 5.57
C ILE A 85 -11.25 3.37 6.57
N ILE A 86 -10.26 2.67 7.13
CA ILE A 86 -9.34 3.28 8.10
C ILE A 86 -8.59 4.46 7.47
N VAL A 87 -8.02 4.29 6.28
CA VAL A 87 -7.28 5.38 5.60
C VAL A 87 -8.22 6.51 5.18
N LEU A 88 -9.47 6.22 4.82
CA LEU A 88 -10.48 7.23 4.54
C LEU A 88 -10.80 8.08 5.77
N GLU A 89 -10.99 7.46 6.93
CA GLU A 89 -11.22 8.17 8.21
C GLU A 89 -10.02 9.04 8.59
N VAL A 90 -8.81 8.53 8.41
CA VAL A 90 -7.59 9.30 8.58
C VAL A 90 -7.54 10.51 7.64
N ALA A 91 -7.95 10.35 6.38
CA ALA A 91 -8.00 11.43 5.40
C ALA A 91 -9.02 12.51 5.78
N LYS A 92 -10.15 12.14 6.41
CA LYS A 92 -11.15 13.09 6.92
C LYS A 92 -10.62 13.93 8.07
N VAL A 93 -9.88 13.30 8.99
CA VAL A 93 -9.34 13.98 10.19
C VAL A 93 -8.10 14.81 9.83
N LYS A 94 -7.14 14.20 9.14
CA LYS A 94 -5.86 14.85 8.84
C LYS A 94 -5.25 14.33 7.52
N PRO A 95 -5.65 14.89 6.36
CA PRO A 95 -5.18 14.41 5.05
C PRO A 95 -3.70 14.68 4.81
N TYR A 96 -3.16 15.76 5.39
CA TYR A 96 -1.74 16.08 5.30
C TYR A 96 -0.87 15.24 6.23
N LYS A 97 0.28 14.74 5.76
CA LYS A 97 1.22 13.88 6.51
C LYS A 97 1.82 14.58 7.72
N LYS A 98 2.12 15.88 7.59
CA LYS A 98 2.78 16.64 8.65
C LYS A 98 1.95 16.58 9.94
N ARG A 99 2.56 15.99 10.98
CA ARG A 99 1.97 15.79 12.32
C ARG A 99 0.70 14.95 12.34
N ARG A 100 0.41 14.16 11.29
CA ARG A 100 -0.81 13.33 11.21
C ARG A 100 -1.00 12.44 12.42
N LEU A 101 0.01 11.63 12.76
CA LEU A 101 -0.05 10.73 13.93
C LEU A 101 -0.20 11.50 15.25
N LYS A 102 0.42 12.68 15.39
CA LYS A 102 0.27 13.51 16.59
C LYS A 102 -1.17 14.03 16.75
N VAL A 103 -1.80 14.42 15.64
CA VAL A 103 -3.22 14.84 15.64
C VAL A 103 -4.12 13.66 15.97
N LEU A 104 -3.89 12.49 15.34
CA LEU A 104 -4.65 11.27 15.63
C LEU A 104 -4.51 10.86 17.10
N ALA A 105 -3.31 10.87 17.67
CA ALA A 105 -3.10 10.54 19.10
C ALA A 105 -3.89 11.46 20.05
N ARG A 106 -4.07 12.73 19.65
CA ARG A 106 -4.79 13.73 20.44
C ARG A 106 -6.31 13.62 20.28
N GLU A 107 -6.79 13.44 19.06
CA GLU A 107 -8.21 13.62 18.71
C GLU A 107 -8.94 12.32 18.38
N ARG A 108 -8.22 11.31 17.87
CA ARG A 108 -8.77 10.04 17.36
C ARG A 108 -7.85 8.88 17.68
N ARG A 109 -7.66 8.65 18.99
CA ARG A 109 -6.79 7.58 19.52
C ARG A 109 -7.24 6.20 19.03
N ASP A 110 -8.56 6.01 18.85
CA ASP A 110 -9.18 4.85 18.23
C ASP A 110 -8.66 4.56 16.81
N LEU A 111 -8.46 5.60 15.99
CA LEU A 111 -7.90 5.44 14.65
C LEU A 111 -6.41 5.12 14.70
N LEU A 112 -5.67 5.67 15.67
CA LEU A 112 -4.26 5.36 15.85
C LEU A 112 -4.07 3.87 16.20
N ASP A 113 -4.89 3.34 17.10
CA ASP A 113 -4.85 1.93 17.49
C ASP A 113 -5.21 1.01 16.30
N LYS A 114 -6.18 1.42 15.48
CA LYS A 114 -6.52 0.68 14.24
C LYS A 114 -5.38 0.71 13.23
N LEU A 115 -4.68 1.84 13.07
CA LEU A 115 -3.51 1.92 12.20
C LEU A 115 -2.38 1.01 12.66
N ASP A 116 -2.18 0.90 13.97
CA ASP A 116 -1.17 0.01 14.56
C ASP A 116 -1.53 -1.47 14.32
N LYS A 117 -2.75 -1.89 14.69
CA LYS A 117 -3.23 -3.27 14.52
C LYS A 117 -3.20 -3.76 13.07
N THR A 118 -3.46 -2.88 12.11
CA THR A 118 -3.46 -3.22 10.67
C THR A 118 -2.09 -3.11 10.00
N GLY A 119 -1.07 -2.64 10.72
CA GLY A 119 0.27 -2.38 10.20
C GLY A 119 0.37 -1.13 9.31
N LEU A 120 -0.71 -0.36 9.16
CA LEU A 120 -0.72 0.90 8.41
C LEU A 120 0.14 1.99 9.07
N ILE A 121 0.41 1.89 10.38
CA ILE A 121 1.29 2.82 11.09
C ILE A 121 2.71 2.78 10.53
N LEU A 122 3.22 1.60 10.16
CA LEU A 122 4.54 1.41 9.57
C LEU A 122 4.63 2.12 8.20
N ALA A 123 3.52 2.17 7.46
CA ALA A 123 3.45 2.87 6.19
C ALA A 123 3.61 4.38 6.32
N HIS A 124 3.36 4.97 7.49
CA HIS A 124 3.53 6.40 7.72
C HIS A 124 5.01 6.81 7.89
N HIS A 125 5.82 5.93 8.47
CA HIS A 125 7.20 6.22 8.89
C HIS A 125 8.26 5.98 7.80
N ILE A 126 7.92 5.23 6.76
CA ILE A 126 8.77 4.95 5.58
C ILE A 126 8.43 5.94 4.47
#